data_AF-A0A2J7ZH50-F1
#
_entry.id   AF-A0A2J7ZH50-F1
#
_cell.length_a   1.000
_cell.length_b   1.000
_cell.length_c   1.000
_cell.angle_alpha   90.00
_cell.angle_beta   90.00
_cell.angle_gamma   90.00
#
_symmetry.space_group_name_H-M   'P 1'
#
loop_
_entity.id
_entity.type
_entity.pdbx_description
1 polymer ?
#
loop_
_entity_poly.entity_id
_entity_poly.type
_entity_poly.pdbx_seq_one_letter_code
_entity_poly.pdbx_strand_id
1 'polypeptide(L)'
;CAKPYYGGQRACGAAAAADPAANQQPAGGGGGGGGGGGGGGPSQELLCGECCARATGTNCPRHGTAFIEWKCKYCCSLASWFCFGTTHMCNPCHEGVARGLPPRPPSAKGAACSAPGCGLRGIPHPPPGVEACLGCGMCRGGLA
;
A
#
# COMPACT_ATOMS: atom_id res chain seq x y z
N CYS A 1 -5.88 -7.59 13.22
CA CYS A 1 -4.92 -7.94 14.31
C CYS A 1 -5.12 -7.10 15.59
N ALA A 2 -6.20 -6.30 15.66
CA ALA A 2 -6.48 -5.37 16.77
C ALA A 2 -5.38 -4.33 17.08
N LYS A 3 -4.31 -4.26 16.27
CA LYS A 3 -3.31 -3.21 16.38
C LYS A 3 -3.79 -2.01 15.56
N PRO A 4 -3.71 -0.78 16.12
CA PRO A 4 -3.87 0.42 15.30
C PRO A 4 -2.84 0.38 14.17
N TYR A 5 -3.22 0.86 13.00
CA TYR A 5 -2.31 0.93 11.87
C TYR A 5 -2.34 2.30 11.23
N TYR A 6 -1.17 2.71 10.77
CA TYR A 6 -1.01 3.91 9.97
C TYR A 6 -1.32 3.56 8.51
N GLY A 7 -2.32 4.24 7.94
CA GLY A 7 -2.68 4.13 6.52
C GLY A 7 -1.86 5.03 5.60
N GLY A 8 -0.78 5.65 6.11
CA GLY A 8 -0.03 6.68 5.39
C GLY A 8 1.36 6.28 4.87
N GLN A 9 2.12 7.28 4.41
CA GLN A 9 3.41 7.09 3.73
C GLN A 9 4.37 6.16 4.50
N ARG A 10 4.77 5.05 3.87
CA ARG A 10 5.96 4.27 4.29
C ARG A 10 7.21 5.00 3.82
N ALA A 11 7.78 5.88 4.64
CA ALA A 11 9.12 6.40 4.38
C ALA A 11 10.12 5.23 4.51
N CYS A 12 10.82 4.89 3.43
CA CYS A 12 11.83 3.85 3.46
C CYS A 12 13.10 4.37 4.17
N GLY A 13 13.55 3.65 5.21
CA GLY A 13 14.94 3.69 5.69
C GLY A 13 15.25 4.63 6.85
N ALA A 14 14.88 4.24 8.07
CA ALA A 14 15.75 4.08 9.24
C ALA A 14 14.90 3.76 10.49
N ALA A 15 15.34 2.78 11.29
CA ALA A 15 14.78 2.34 12.57
C ALA A 15 13.42 1.61 12.55
N ALA A 16 13.38 0.43 11.91
CA ALA A 16 12.43 -0.63 12.27
C ALA A 16 13.05 -1.64 13.26
N ALA A 17 13.98 -1.17 14.09
CA ALA A 17 14.59 -1.95 15.16
C ALA A 17 14.51 -1.15 16.47
N ALA A 18 13.76 -1.72 17.42
CA ALA A 18 13.70 -1.38 18.84
C ALA A 18 13.19 0.03 19.22
N ASP A 19 11.87 0.22 19.25
CA ASP A 19 11.24 0.92 20.39
C ASP A 19 9.70 0.68 20.42
N PRO A 20 9.13 0.02 21.46
CA PRO A 20 7.67 -0.05 21.66
C PRO A 20 7.01 1.33 21.91
N ALA A 21 7.77 2.41 22.06
CA ALA A 21 7.28 3.77 22.24
C ALA A 21 7.01 4.56 20.94
N ALA A 22 7.38 4.05 19.75
CA ALA A 22 7.19 4.76 18.47
C ALA A 22 5.71 4.99 18.05
N ASN A 23 4.74 4.51 18.84
CA ASN A 23 3.32 4.80 18.67
C ASN A 23 2.88 6.11 19.37
N GLN A 24 3.82 6.93 19.86
CA GLN A 24 3.51 8.22 20.46
C GLN A 24 4.37 9.31 19.82
N GLN A 25 3.76 10.12 18.94
CA GLN A 25 4.24 11.48 18.69
C GLN A 25 3.12 12.37 18.13
N PRO A 26 3.27 13.71 18.21
CA PRO A 26 2.30 14.61 18.82
C PRO A 26 1.23 15.09 17.84
N ALA A 27 0.13 15.59 18.41
CA ALA A 27 -0.91 16.32 17.69
C ALA A 27 -0.30 17.52 16.95
N GLY A 28 -0.25 17.45 15.62
CA GLY A 28 0.38 18.50 14.81
C GLY A 28 0.00 18.44 13.33
N GLY A 29 -1.23 18.88 13.02
CA GLY A 29 -1.57 19.59 11.79
C GLY A 29 -1.79 18.78 10.50
N GLY A 30 -3.07 18.57 10.15
CA GLY A 30 -3.49 18.65 8.74
C GLY A 30 -4.19 17.44 8.11
N GLY A 31 -5.36 17.05 8.63
CA GLY A 31 -6.56 16.75 7.82
C GLY A 31 -6.60 15.49 6.94
N GLY A 32 -7.33 14.46 7.41
CA GLY A 32 -7.80 13.34 6.57
C GLY A 32 -8.05 12.06 7.38
N GLY A 33 -8.95 12.14 8.36
CA GLY A 33 -9.19 11.08 9.35
C GLY A 33 -9.84 9.80 8.82
N GLY A 34 -9.51 8.72 9.53
CA GLY A 34 -10.16 7.42 9.50
C GLY A 34 -9.64 6.58 10.66
N GLY A 35 -9.90 7.05 11.89
CA GLY A 35 -9.45 6.43 13.13
C GLY A 35 -10.04 5.03 13.34
N GLY A 36 -9.18 4.09 13.72
CA GLY A 36 -9.62 2.81 14.26
C GLY A 36 -10.03 2.97 15.71
N GLY A 37 -11.29 2.65 16.02
CA GLY A 37 -11.78 2.54 17.39
C GLY A 37 -13.28 2.27 17.51
N GLY A 38 -13.66 0.98 17.56
CA GLY A 38 -14.81 0.50 18.35
C GLY A 38 -16.17 0.34 17.67
N GLY A 39 -16.57 -0.92 17.44
CA GLY A 39 -17.95 -1.42 17.56
C GLY A 39 -18.93 -1.16 16.42
N GLY A 40 -19.14 -2.14 15.54
CA GLY A 40 -20.28 -2.11 14.59
C GLY A 40 -20.35 -3.23 13.56
N GLY A 41 -20.92 -4.38 13.94
CA GLY A 41 -21.43 -5.43 13.03
C GLY A 41 -20.40 -6.14 12.12
N PRO A 42 -20.80 -7.20 11.37
CA PRO A 42 -19.94 -7.90 10.41
C PRO A 42 -19.79 -7.07 9.12
N SER A 43 -19.23 -5.88 9.27
CA SER A 43 -18.79 -5.00 8.18
C SER A 43 -17.30 -5.23 7.97
N GLN A 44 -16.85 -5.30 6.72
CA GLN A 44 -15.49 -5.65 6.29
C GLN A 44 -14.42 -5.03 7.22
N GLU A 45 -13.80 -5.85 8.08
CA GLU A 45 -12.82 -5.40 9.06
C GLU A 45 -11.69 -4.68 8.32
N LEU A 46 -11.42 -3.42 8.68
CA LEU A 46 -10.33 -2.66 8.09
C LEU A 46 -9.00 -3.35 8.40
N LEU A 47 -8.39 -3.93 7.38
CA LEU A 47 -7.09 -4.60 7.51
C LEU A 47 -5.97 -3.55 7.50
N CYS A 48 -4.95 -3.74 8.33
CA CYS A 48 -3.68 -3.04 8.16
C CYS A 48 -2.93 -3.61 6.94
N GLY A 49 -1.94 -2.88 6.40
CA GLY A 49 -1.20 -3.35 5.21
C GLY A 49 -0.54 -4.73 5.39
N GLU A 50 -0.09 -5.05 6.60
CA GLU A 50 0.47 -6.37 6.90
C GLU A 50 -0.62 -7.46 6.94
N CYS A 51 -1.77 -7.20 7.57
CA CYS A 51 -2.90 -8.12 7.57
C CYS A 51 -3.47 -8.31 6.16
N CYS A 52 -3.49 -7.25 5.35
CA CYS A 52 -3.86 -7.32 3.94
C CYS A 52 -2.91 -8.26 3.18
N ALA A 53 -1.59 -8.07 3.31
CA ALA A 53 -0.60 -8.95 2.71
C ALA A 53 -0.76 -10.42 3.15
N ARG A 54 -0.97 -10.68 4.44
CA ARG A 54 -1.21 -12.05 4.93
C ARG A 54 -2.51 -12.64 4.39
N ALA A 55 -3.60 -11.87 4.39
CA ALA A 55 -4.91 -12.32 3.92
C ALA A 55 -4.91 -12.64 2.43
N THR A 56 -4.10 -11.94 1.63
CA THR A 56 -3.93 -12.21 0.20
C THR A 56 -2.86 -13.28 -0.09
N GLY A 57 -2.44 -14.06 0.91
CA GLY A 57 -1.40 -15.09 0.77
C GLY A 57 -0.03 -14.52 0.39
N THR A 58 0.13 -13.21 0.50
CA THR A 58 1.33 -12.49 0.11
C THR A 58 2.29 -12.43 1.29
N ASN A 59 3.08 -13.49 1.43
CA ASN A 59 4.13 -13.57 2.43
C ASN A 59 5.40 -14.12 1.78
N CYS A 60 6.51 -13.42 1.94
CA CYS A 60 7.80 -13.93 1.49
C CYS A 60 8.31 -14.97 2.50
N PRO A 61 8.69 -16.18 2.06
CA PRO A 61 9.23 -17.19 2.98
C PRO A 61 10.57 -16.77 3.62
N ARG A 62 11.32 -15.86 2.98
CA ARG A 62 12.61 -15.36 3.48
C ARG A 62 12.48 -14.08 4.29
N HIS A 63 11.67 -13.13 3.80
CA HIS A 63 11.65 -11.76 4.30
C HIS A 63 10.31 -11.34 4.92
N GLY A 64 9.40 -12.30 5.10
CA GLY A 64 8.09 -12.06 5.67
C GLY A 64 7.25 -11.11 4.83
N THR A 65 6.49 -10.25 5.52
CA THR A 65 5.60 -9.24 4.92
C THR A 65 6.24 -7.85 4.84
N ALA A 66 7.39 -7.62 5.49
CA ALA A 66 8.00 -6.30 5.66
C ALA A 66 8.42 -5.64 4.34
N PHE A 67 8.83 -6.45 3.37
CA PHE A 67 9.31 -5.99 2.07
C PHE A 67 8.33 -6.30 0.94
N ILE A 68 7.08 -6.63 1.28
CA ILE A 68 6.03 -6.81 0.29
C ILE A 68 5.65 -5.44 -0.25
N GLU A 69 5.83 -5.27 -1.55
CA GLU A 69 5.51 -4.04 -2.25
C GLU A 69 4.23 -4.22 -3.07
N TRP A 70 3.45 -3.15 -3.11
CA TRP A 70 2.20 -3.09 -3.84
C TRP A 70 2.29 -2.08 -4.96
N LYS A 71 1.60 -2.36 -6.06
CA LYS A 71 1.36 -1.41 -7.12
C LYS A 71 0.31 -0.40 -6.66
N CYS A 72 0.50 0.87 -7.01
CA CYS A 72 -0.56 1.87 -6.95
C CYS A 72 -1.74 1.43 -7.81
N LYS A 73 -2.95 1.38 -7.24
CA LYS A 73 -4.17 1.05 -8.00
C LYS A 73 -4.28 1.85 -9.28
N TYR A 74 -3.99 3.14 -9.19
CA TYR A 74 -4.31 4.12 -10.22
C TYR A 74 -3.18 4.40 -11.21
N CYS A 75 -1.98 3.87 -11.02
CA CYS A 75 -0.87 4.07 -11.96
C CYS A 75 0.19 2.96 -11.89
N CYS A 76 1.26 3.10 -12.67
CA CYS A 76 2.37 2.16 -12.72
C CYS A 76 3.53 2.66 -11.83
N SER A 77 3.26 2.81 -10.54
CA SER A 77 4.26 3.18 -9.52
C SER A 77 4.07 2.31 -8.27
N LEU A 78 5.10 2.22 -7.44
CA LEU A 78 4.99 1.59 -6.12
C LEU A 78 4.05 2.42 -5.23
N ALA A 79 3.27 1.72 -4.43
CA ALA A 79 2.42 2.34 -3.44
C ALA A 79 3.21 2.75 -2.20
N SER A 80 2.86 3.92 -1.67
CA SER A 80 3.39 4.44 -0.40
C SER A 80 2.30 4.53 0.67
N TRP A 81 1.03 4.58 0.24
CA TRP A 81 -0.16 4.76 1.07
C TRP A 81 -1.06 3.53 0.96
N PHE A 82 -1.77 3.22 2.05
CA PHE A 82 -2.79 2.17 2.09
C PHE A 82 -4.03 2.66 2.83
N CYS A 83 -5.05 3.02 2.07
CA CYS A 83 -6.24 3.68 2.59
C CYS A 83 -7.45 2.75 2.51
N PHE A 84 -8.40 2.99 3.42
CA PHE A 84 -9.71 2.31 3.44
C PHE A 84 -9.61 0.77 3.54
N GLY A 85 -8.49 0.25 4.05
CA GLY A 85 -8.24 -1.19 4.22
C GLY A 85 -8.18 -2.01 2.93
N THR A 86 -8.18 -1.37 1.75
CA THR A 86 -8.35 -2.06 0.46
C THR A 86 -7.56 -1.48 -0.70
N THR A 87 -7.05 -0.24 -0.59
CA THR A 87 -6.53 0.50 -1.75
C THR A 87 -5.12 1.01 -1.52
N HIS A 88 -4.20 0.57 -2.38
CA HIS A 88 -2.80 0.99 -2.38
C HIS A 88 -2.56 2.15 -3.35
N MET A 89 -1.89 3.21 -2.91
CA MET A 89 -1.67 4.43 -3.72
C MET A 89 -0.22 4.94 -3.62
N CYS A 90 0.32 5.44 -4.73
CA CYS A 90 1.53 6.27 -4.68
C CYS A 90 1.17 7.69 -4.20
N ASN A 91 2.18 8.47 -3.77
CA ASN A 91 1.95 9.81 -3.23
C ASN A 91 1.16 10.74 -4.17
N PRO A 92 1.50 10.87 -5.47
CA PRO A 92 0.73 11.74 -6.38
C PRO A 92 -0.73 11.31 -6.54
N CYS A 93 -1.02 10.01 -6.55
CA CYS A 93 -2.40 9.52 -6.66
C CYS A 93 -3.17 9.72 -5.35
N HIS A 94 -2.52 9.53 -4.21
CA HIS A 94 -3.13 9.79 -2.91
C HIS A 94 -3.52 11.26 -2.75
N GLU A 95 -2.61 12.19 -3.07
CA GLU A 95 -2.88 13.63 -3.05
C GLU A 95 -3.97 14.03 -4.06
N GLY A 96 -3.98 13.39 -5.23
CA GLY A 96 -5.02 13.62 -6.24
C GLY A 96 -6.43 13.26 -5.73
N VAL A 97 -6.57 12.09 -5.12
CA VAL A 97 -7.85 11.64 -4.53
C VAL A 97 -8.28 12.57 -3.39
N ALA A 98 -7.36 12.99 -2.52
CA ALA A 98 -7.66 13.94 -1.44
C ALA A 98 -8.16 15.30 -1.97
N ARG A 99 -7.79 15.68 -3.20
CA ARG A 99 -8.22 16.90 -3.88
C ARG A 99 -9.45 16.72 -4.78
N GLY A 100 -10.09 15.54 -4.74
CA GLY A 100 -11.25 15.22 -5.56
C GLY A 100 -10.94 15.01 -7.05
N LEU A 101 -9.67 14.83 -7.42
CA LEU A 101 -9.32 14.48 -8.80
C LEU A 101 -9.74 13.03 -9.08
N PRO A 102 -10.33 12.76 -10.25
CA PRO A 102 -10.69 11.41 -10.60
C PRO A 102 -9.41 10.55 -10.64
N PRO A 103 -9.48 9.29 -10.17
CA PRO A 103 -8.39 8.36 -10.38
C PRO A 103 -8.07 8.30 -11.88
N ARG A 104 -6.78 8.18 -12.22
CA ARG A 104 -6.36 8.04 -13.62
C ARG A 104 -7.23 6.98 -14.31
N PRO A 105 -7.72 7.25 -15.52
CA PRO A 105 -8.59 6.31 -16.20
C PRO A 105 -7.87 4.96 -16.33
N PRO A 106 -8.58 3.83 -16.14
CA PRO A 106 -7.97 2.52 -16.28
C PRO A 106 -7.38 2.41 -17.69
N SER A 107 -6.05 2.29 -17.78
CA SER A 107 -5.39 2.12 -19.08
C SER A 107 -5.52 0.68 -19.53
N ALA A 108 -6.05 0.48 -20.74
CA ALA A 108 -6.09 -0.76 -21.53
C ALA A 108 -6.79 -1.99 -20.89
N LYS A 109 -7.68 -2.61 -21.65
CA LYS A 109 -8.26 -3.92 -21.34
C LYS A 109 -7.17 -5.00 -21.45
N GLY A 110 -6.95 -5.81 -20.42
CA GLY A 110 -5.99 -6.92 -20.46
C GLY A 110 -5.49 -7.36 -19.07
N ALA A 111 -4.83 -8.52 -19.02
CA ALA A 111 -4.29 -9.09 -17.78
C ALA A 111 -2.95 -8.46 -17.34
N ALA A 112 -2.23 -7.80 -18.25
CA ALA A 112 -0.92 -7.20 -18.02
C ALA A 112 -0.83 -5.78 -18.59
N CYS A 113 -0.05 -4.93 -17.94
CA CYS A 113 0.22 -3.58 -18.41
C CYS A 113 1.10 -3.58 -19.67
N SER A 114 0.63 -2.91 -20.72
CA SER A 114 1.34 -2.71 -21.99
C SER A 114 1.70 -1.24 -22.24
N ALA A 115 1.64 -0.38 -21.22
CA ALA A 115 1.89 1.04 -21.37
C ALA A 115 3.37 1.30 -21.77
N PRO A 116 3.65 2.02 -22.88
CA PRO A 116 5.01 2.28 -23.37
C PRO A 116 5.93 3.01 -22.38
N GLY A 117 5.35 3.75 -21.42
CA GLY A 117 6.07 4.48 -20.36
C GLY A 117 5.89 3.88 -18.97
N CYS A 118 5.75 2.55 -18.86
CA CYS A 118 5.52 1.90 -17.58
C CYS A 118 6.64 2.17 -16.55
N GLY A 119 6.30 2.83 -15.44
CA GLY A 119 7.25 3.18 -14.38
C GLY A 119 7.71 2.01 -13.49
N LEU A 120 7.12 0.82 -13.63
CA LEU A 120 7.47 -0.38 -12.85
C LEU A 120 8.60 -1.21 -13.49
N ARG A 121 9.33 -0.66 -14.46
CA ARG A 121 10.66 -1.15 -14.95
C ARG A 121 10.75 -2.67 -15.15
N GLY A 122 9.79 -3.25 -15.87
CA GLY A 122 9.80 -4.69 -16.19
C GLY A 122 9.24 -5.62 -15.11
N ILE A 123 8.72 -5.09 -13.99
CA ILE A 123 7.96 -5.89 -13.02
C ILE A 123 6.60 -6.23 -13.65
N PRO A 124 6.22 -7.52 -13.76
CA PRO A 124 4.89 -7.90 -14.27
C PRO A 124 3.78 -7.41 -13.35
N HIS A 125 2.77 -6.74 -13.92
CA HIS A 125 1.63 -6.24 -13.15
C HIS A 125 0.39 -6.01 -14.05
N PRO A 126 -0.84 -6.02 -13.49
CA PRO A 126 -2.04 -5.69 -14.24
C PRO A 126 -2.13 -4.19 -14.54
N PRO A 127 -2.99 -3.76 -15.46
CA PRO A 127 -3.11 -2.34 -15.79
C PRO A 127 -3.64 -1.47 -14.63
N PRO A 128 -3.54 -0.13 -14.72
CA PRO A 128 -4.20 0.79 -13.79
C PRO A 128 -5.70 0.50 -13.63
N GLY A 129 -6.20 0.62 -12.41
CA GLY A 129 -7.55 0.24 -11.98
C GLY A 129 -7.59 -1.03 -11.12
N VAL A 130 -6.55 -1.86 -11.20
CA VAL A 130 -6.47 -3.16 -10.50
C VAL A 130 -5.43 -3.09 -9.38
N GLU A 131 -5.83 -3.50 -8.17
CA GLU A 131 -4.93 -3.74 -7.03
C GLU A 131 -3.99 -4.90 -7.35
N ALA A 132 -2.71 -4.75 -7.05
CA ALA A 132 -1.76 -5.83 -7.29
C ALA A 132 -0.60 -5.79 -6.32
N CYS A 133 -0.35 -6.94 -5.73
CA CYS A 133 0.91 -7.21 -5.06
C CYS A 133 2.01 -7.45 -6.10
N LEU A 134 3.18 -6.85 -5.89
CA LEU A 134 4.37 -7.06 -6.73
C LEU A 134 5.33 -8.08 -6.12
N GLY A 135 5.04 -8.56 -4.92
CA GLY A 135 5.86 -9.47 -4.14
C GLY A 135 6.96 -8.75 -3.35
N CYS A 136 7.94 -9.53 -2.91
CA CYS A 136 9.04 -9.04 -2.08
C CYS A 136 10.06 -8.23 -2.87
N GLY A 137 10.24 -6.95 -2.54
CA GLY A 137 11.25 -6.08 -3.15
C GLY A 137 12.69 -6.58 -2.95
N MET A 138 13.00 -7.16 -1.78
CA MET A 138 14.32 -7.76 -1.50
C MET A 138 14.62 -8.95 -2.42
N CYS A 139 13.64 -9.86 -2.60
CA CYS A 139 13.77 -10.96 -3.56
C CYS A 139 13.98 -10.46 -4.98
N ARG A 140 13.22 -9.45 -5.41
CA ARG A 140 13.35 -8.89 -6.78
C ARG A 140 14.67 -8.17 -6.98
N GLY A 141 15.23 -7.57 -5.92
CA GLY A 141 16.56 -6.97 -5.93
C GLY A 141 17.72 -7.97 -5.80
N GLY A 142 17.45 -9.28 -5.67
CA GLY A 142 18.49 -10.30 -5.50
C GLY A 142 19.15 -10.29 -4.12
N LEU A 143 18.54 -9.66 -3.12
CA LEU A 143 19.07 -9.58 -1.77
C LEU A 143 18.69 -10.86 -0.99
N ALA A 144 19.66 -11.42 -0.27
CA ALA A 144 19.54 -12.66 0.50
C ALA A 144 18.65 -12.46 1.73
#